data_AF-A0A366D7V9-F1
#
_entry.id   AF-A0A366D7V9-F1
#
_cell.length_a   1.000
_cell.length_b   1.000
_cell.length_c   1.000
_cell.angle_alpha   90.00
_cell.angle_beta   90.00
_cell.angle_gamma   90.00
#
_symmetry.space_group_name_H-M   'P 1'
#
loop_
_entity.id
_entity.type
_entity.pdbx_description
1 polymer ?
#
loop_
_entity_poly.entity_id
_entity_poly.type
_entity_poly.pdbx_seq_one_letter_code
_entity_poly.pdbx_strand_id
1 'polypeptide(L)'
;MKINVQKTFAKTFATIFFSLSGLVVISSFVSAIQHFLQGETLTQVFISIINANIIAIAVFELAMVINKEYGSGNEHDLIVLLRRTLPRFIGTVCVALSLEGLIMVIKYSQLDMAGNLYYPVAIVISAGILLISLGIFLKYAPREG
;
A
#
# COMPACT_ATOMS: atom_id res chain seq x y z
N MET A 1 7.84 -14.41 34.92
CA MET A 1 7.90 -13.47 33.78
C MET A 1 6.85 -13.90 32.75
N LYS A 2 5.64 -13.31 32.77
CA LYS A 2 4.61 -13.65 31.78
C LYS A 2 4.96 -12.95 30.48
N ILE A 3 5.60 -13.67 29.57
CA ILE A 3 5.82 -13.20 28.20
C ILE A 3 4.44 -12.97 27.60
N ASN A 4 4.09 -11.73 27.31
CA ASN A 4 2.85 -11.43 26.63
C ASN A 4 3.05 -11.79 25.15
N VAL A 5 2.71 -13.02 24.78
CA VAL A 5 2.97 -13.63 23.46
C VAL A 5 2.49 -12.74 22.32
N GLN A 6 1.36 -12.06 22.52
CA GLN A 6 0.80 -11.08 21.57
C GLN A 6 1.73 -9.89 21.33
N LYS A 7 2.36 -9.36 22.38
CA LYS A 7 3.30 -8.23 22.30
C LYS A 7 4.59 -8.62 21.60
N THR A 8 5.11 -9.81 21.88
CA THR A 8 6.30 -10.33 21.19
C THR A 8 6.00 -10.57 19.71
N PHE A 9 4.86 -11.21 19.39
CA PHE A 9 4.46 -11.49 18.02
C PHE A 9 4.29 -10.21 17.19
N ALA A 10 3.57 -9.22 17.73
CA ALA A 10 3.35 -7.95 17.05
C ALA A 10 4.64 -7.15 16.86
N LYS A 11 5.56 -7.17 17.82
CA LYS A 11 6.88 -6.52 17.67
C LYS A 11 7.71 -7.16 16.56
N THR A 12 7.68 -8.49 16.46
CA THR A 12 8.31 -9.22 15.33
C THR A 12 7.67 -8.83 14.01
N PHE A 13 6.33 -8.81 13.95
CA PHE A 13 5.60 -8.43 12.74
C PHE A 13 5.91 -6.99 12.31
N ALA A 14 5.84 -6.02 13.22
CA ALA A 14 6.21 -4.64 12.93
C ALA A 14 7.64 -4.50 12.41
N THR A 15 8.59 -5.23 12.99
CA THR A 15 9.99 -5.24 12.55
C THR A 15 10.12 -5.77 11.12
N ILE A 16 9.38 -6.83 10.77
CA ILE A 16 9.34 -7.37 9.41
C ILE A 16 8.80 -6.32 8.43
N PHE A 17 7.68 -5.66 8.75
CA PHE A 17 7.09 -4.65 7.87
C PHE A 17 7.98 -3.40 7.73
N PHE A 18 8.65 -2.96 8.79
CA PHE A 18 9.63 -1.87 8.70
C PHE A 18 10.80 -2.25 7.79
N SER A 19 11.34 -3.46 7.95
CA SER A 19 12.39 -3.98 7.08
C SER A 19 11.93 -4.07 5.63
N LEU A 20 10.70 -4.54 5.39
CA LEU A 20 10.12 -4.68 4.06
C LEU A 20 9.96 -3.32 3.39
N SER A 21 9.42 -2.33 4.11
CA SER A 21 9.31 -0.95 3.61
C SER A 21 10.68 -0.39 3.22
N GLY A 22 11.69 -0.53 4.10
CA GLY A 22 13.06 -0.09 3.80
C GLY A 22 13.65 -0.79 2.58
N LEU A 23 13.44 -2.11 2.45
CA LEU A 23 13.87 -2.89 1.28
C LEU A 23 13.21 -2.40 -0.01
N VAL A 24 11.91 -2.08 0.02
CA VAL A 24 11.19 -1.56 -1.16
C VAL A 24 11.75 -0.20 -1.57
N VAL A 25 12.05 0.69 -0.62
CA VAL A 25 12.70 1.98 -0.92
C VAL A 25 14.07 1.75 -1.57
N ILE A 26 14.91 0.89 -0.99
CA ILE A 26 16.24 0.58 -1.55
C ILE A 26 16.09 0.00 -2.96
N SER A 27 15.19 -0.96 -3.14
CA SER A 27 14.90 -1.57 -4.44
C SER A 27 14.46 -0.52 -5.46
N SER A 28 13.63 0.45 -5.07
CA SER A 28 13.17 1.54 -5.93
C SER A 28 14.34 2.38 -6.46
N PHE A 29 15.30 2.71 -5.60
CA PHE A 29 16.52 3.42 -6.00
C PHE A 29 17.42 2.58 -6.93
N VAL A 30 17.59 1.29 -6.65
CA VAL A 30 18.37 0.40 -7.52
C VAL A 30 17.72 0.27 -8.90
N SER A 31 16.40 0.06 -8.95
CA SER A 31 15.63 0.00 -10.20
C SER A 31 15.72 1.32 -10.97
N ALA A 32 15.64 2.46 -10.29
CA ALA A 32 15.79 3.78 -10.94
C ALA A 32 17.12 3.93 -11.69
N ILE A 33 18.22 3.54 -11.05
CA ILE A 33 19.56 3.57 -11.66
C ILE A 33 19.61 2.61 -12.85
N GLN A 34 19.04 1.42 -12.70
CA GLN A 34 19.01 0.41 -13.76
C GLN A 34 18.19 0.88 -14.98
N HIS A 35 17.01 1.45 -14.79
CA HIS A 35 16.19 1.98 -15.88
C HIS A 35 16.86 3.18 -16.57
N PHE A 36 17.57 4.03 -15.81
CA PHE A 36 18.35 5.13 -16.38
C PHE A 36 19.52 4.61 -17.24
N LEU A 37 20.24 3.58 -16.79
CA LEU A 37 21.31 2.92 -17.54
C LEU A 37 20.81 2.20 -18.80
N GLN A 38 19.57 1.70 -18.76
CA GLN A 38 18.91 1.05 -19.90
C GLN A 38 18.37 2.04 -20.95
N GLY A 39 18.47 3.35 -20.69
CA GLY A 39 18.00 4.38 -21.62
C GLY A 39 16.47 4.51 -21.68
N GLU A 40 15.76 4.08 -20.63
CA GLU A 40 14.32 4.28 -20.57
C GLU A 40 13.96 5.78 -20.49
N THR A 41 12.76 6.11 -20.97
CA THR A 41 12.26 7.49 -20.90
C THR A 41 12.17 7.94 -19.44
N LEU A 42 12.56 9.19 -19.16
CA LEU A 42 12.51 9.76 -17.80
C LEU A 42 11.13 9.61 -17.16
N THR A 43 10.07 9.75 -17.95
CA THR A 43 8.69 9.57 -17.50
C THR A 43 8.45 8.17 -16.92
N GLN A 44 8.97 7.13 -17.57
CA GLN A 44 8.83 5.74 -17.13
C GLN A 44 9.63 5.47 -15.84
N VAL A 45 10.82 6.05 -15.74
CA VAL A 45 11.65 5.97 -14.51
C VAL A 45 10.92 6.62 -13.32
N PHE A 46 10.39 7.84 -13.51
CA PHE A 46 9.64 8.54 -12.46
C PHE A 46 8.41 7.76 -12.01
N ILE A 47 7.68 7.20 -12.97
CA ILE A 47 6.51 6.39 -12.72
C ILE A 47 6.85 5.15 -11.86
N SER A 48 7.92 4.43 -12.21
CA SER A 48 8.37 3.22 -11.49
C SER A 48 8.75 3.56 -10.04
N ILE A 49 9.50 4.65 -9.86
CA ILE A 49 9.88 5.17 -8.53
C ILE A 49 8.65 5.53 -7.71
N ILE A 50 7.70 6.27 -8.28
CA ILE A 50 6.49 6.71 -7.56
C ILE A 50 5.70 5.50 -7.08
N ASN A 51 5.47 4.50 -7.94
CA ASN A 51 4.70 3.31 -7.55
C ASN A 51 5.39 2.55 -6.40
N ALA A 52 6.67 2.23 -6.55
CA ALA A 52 7.42 1.52 -5.51
C ALA A 52 7.43 2.28 -4.17
N ASN A 53 7.56 3.61 -4.20
CA ASN A 53 7.55 4.42 -2.98
C ASN A 53 6.16 4.54 -2.34
N ILE A 54 5.07 4.57 -3.10
CA ILE A 54 3.71 4.55 -2.52
C ILE A 54 3.47 3.23 -1.78
N ILE A 55 3.91 2.10 -2.35
CA ILE A 55 3.86 0.79 -1.68
C ILE A 55 4.71 0.82 -0.41
N ALA A 56 5.92 1.36 -0.47
CA ALA A 56 6.80 1.47 0.70
C ALA A 56 6.16 2.29 1.82
N ILE A 57 5.50 3.40 1.49
CA ILE A 57 4.78 4.25 2.45
C ILE A 57 3.60 3.48 3.07
N ALA A 58 2.81 2.77 2.27
CA ALA A 58 1.69 1.96 2.77
C ALA A 58 2.15 0.90 3.78
N VAL A 59 3.23 0.19 3.45
CA VAL A 59 3.84 -0.83 4.32
C VAL A 59 4.45 -0.21 5.57
N PHE A 60 5.07 0.97 5.45
CA PHE A 60 5.61 1.73 6.59
C PHE A 60 4.51 2.18 7.57
N GLU A 61 3.40 2.70 7.05
CA GLU A 61 2.26 3.12 7.86
C GLU A 61 1.68 1.92 8.63
N LEU A 62 1.53 0.76 7.99
CA LEU A 62 1.13 -0.46 8.70
C LEU A 62 2.12 -0.88 9.79
N ALA A 63 3.43 -0.86 9.51
CA ALA A 63 4.46 -1.21 10.49
C ALA A 63 4.38 -0.32 11.74
N MET A 64 4.20 0.99 11.53
CA MET A 64 4.07 1.98 12.59
C MET A 64 2.83 1.72 13.45
N VAL A 65 1.70 1.39 12.82
CA VAL A 65 0.44 1.09 13.50
C VAL A 65 0.59 -0.14 14.40
N ILE A 66 1.10 -1.25 13.84
CA ILE A 66 1.32 -2.49 14.61
C ILE A 66 2.26 -2.24 15.80
N ASN A 67 3.35 -1.50 15.58
CA ASN A 67 4.29 -1.21 16.66
C ASN A 67 3.68 -0.35 17.79
N LYS A 68 2.83 0.61 17.44
CA LYS A 68 2.15 1.49 18.41
C LYS A 68 1.07 0.75 19.19
N GLU A 69 0.27 -0.06 18.50
CA GLU A 69 -0.94 -0.70 19.02
C GLU A 69 -0.65 -1.85 19.98
N TYR A 70 0.38 -2.63 19.72
CA TYR A 70 0.81 -3.71 20.63
C TYR A 70 1.92 -3.26 21.59
N GLY A 71 2.48 -2.06 21.39
CA GLY A 71 3.44 -1.41 22.27
C GLY A 71 2.82 -0.91 23.58
N SER A 72 1.64 -0.29 23.51
CA SER A 72 0.85 0.20 24.65
C SER A 72 -0.27 -0.78 25.00
N GLY A 73 -0.22 -1.41 26.18
CA GLY A 73 -1.09 -2.52 26.57
C GLY A 73 -2.56 -2.17 26.88
N ASN A 74 -3.22 -1.31 26.10
CA ASN A 74 -4.65 -1.04 26.22
C ASN A 74 -5.43 -1.77 25.11
N GLU A 75 -6.11 -2.85 25.49
CA GLU A 75 -6.90 -3.71 24.58
C GLU A 75 -8.23 -3.09 24.13
N HIS A 76 -8.70 -2.01 24.77
CA HIS A 76 -10.02 -1.44 24.52
C HIS A 76 -10.13 -0.58 23.24
N ASP A 77 -9.01 -0.30 22.56
CA ASP A 77 -8.97 0.65 21.44
C ASP A 77 -8.77 -0.02 20.07
N LEU A 78 -8.66 -1.35 19.99
CA LEU A 78 -8.34 -2.06 18.74
C LEU A 78 -9.35 -1.76 17.61
N ILE A 79 -10.65 -1.73 17.92
CA ILE A 79 -11.70 -1.44 16.91
C ILE A 79 -11.68 0.04 16.48
N VAL A 80 -11.37 0.95 17.39
CA VAL A 80 -11.28 2.40 17.12
C VAL A 80 -10.02 2.71 16.30
N LEU A 81 -8.90 2.04 16.60
CA LEU A 81 -7.65 2.17 15.87
C LEU A 81 -7.74 1.60 14.46
N LEU A 82 -8.32 0.39 14.31
CA LEU A 82 -8.51 -0.25 13.01
C LEU A 82 -9.28 0.67 12.04
N ARG A 83 -10.24 1.44 12.54
CA ARG A 83 -10.99 2.44 11.75
C ARG A 83 -10.20 3.68 11.39
N ARG A 84 -9.20 4.08 12.18
CA ARG A 84 -8.32 5.21 11.82
C ARG A 84 -7.25 4.81 10.81
N THR A 85 -6.86 3.55 10.79
CA THR A 85 -5.67 3.08 10.05
C THR A 85 -6.00 2.30 8.79
N LEU A 86 -7.04 1.45 8.79
CA LEU A 86 -7.47 0.76 7.57
C LEU A 86 -7.83 1.71 6.43
N PRO A 87 -8.54 2.83 6.64
CA PRO A 87 -8.86 3.72 5.52
C PRO A 87 -7.63 4.37 4.92
N ARG A 88 -6.63 4.66 5.76
CA ARG A 88 -5.37 5.25 5.33
C ARG A 88 -4.54 4.24 4.52
N PHE A 89 -4.42 3.02 5.03
CA PHE A 89 -3.74 1.92 4.33
C PHE A 89 -4.43 1.59 3.00
N ILE A 90 -5.73 1.27 3.02
CA ILE A 90 -6.48 0.92 1.80
C ILE A 90 -6.51 2.10 0.82
N GLY A 91 -6.56 3.34 1.31
CA GLY A 91 -6.43 4.55 0.49
C GLY A 91 -5.11 4.59 -0.27
N THR A 92 -3.97 4.36 0.39
CA THR A 92 -2.66 4.30 -0.28
C THR A 92 -2.56 3.16 -1.30
N VAL A 93 -3.12 1.99 -0.99
CA VAL A 93 -3.17 0.84 -1.92
C VAL A 93 -4.02 1.17 -3.15
N CYS A 94 -5.18 1.82 -2.98
CA CYS A 94 -6.02 2.26 -4.08
C CYS A 94 -5.34 3.32 -4.95
N VAL A 95 -4.56 4.23 -4.37
CA VAL A 95 -3.76 5.20 -5.13
C VAL A 95 -2.69 4.48 -5.95
N ALA A 96 -1.98 3.50 -5.37
CA ALA A 96 -0.98 2.71 -6.09
C ALA A 96 -1.62 1.92 -7.24
N LEU A 97 -2.72 1.21 -6.99
CA LEU A 97 -3.47 0.45 -8.00
C LEU A 97 -3.99 1.35 -9.12
N SER A 98 -4.49 2.55 -8.80
CA SER A 98 -4.98 3.49 -9.81
C SER A 98 -3.84 4.04 -10.67
N LEU A 99 -2.68 4.34 -10.07
CA LEU A 99 -1.48 4.72 -10.83
C LEU A 99 -1.04 3.58 -11.76
N GLU A 100 -0.95 2.36 -11.24
CA GLU A 100 -0.56 1.18 -12.00
C GLU A 100 -1.50 0.93 -13.20
N GLY A 101 -2.82 1.07 -12.99
CA GLY A 101 -3.81 1.04 -14.06
C GLY A 101 -3.59 2.15 -15.10
N LEU A 102 -3.35 3.39 -14.66
CA LEU A 102 -3.15 4.55 -15.56
C LEU A 102 -1.90 4.39 -16.45
N ILE A 103 -0.80 3.89 -15.86
CA ILE A 103 0.47 3.64 -16.56
C ILE A 103 0.27 2.55 -17.62
N MET A 104 -0.46 1.49 -17.29
CA MET A 104 -0.82 0.45 -18.26
C MET A 104 -1.71 0.98 -19.37
N VAL A 105 -2.70 1.84 -19.08
CA VAL A 105 -3.51 2.48 -20.13
C VAL A 105 -2.62 3.29 -21.08
N ILE A 106 -1.71 4.10 -20.56
CA ILE A 106 -0.80 4.92 -21.38
C ILE A 106 0.09 4.02 -22.25
N LYS A 107 0.70 2.98 -21.65
CA LYS A 107 1.59 2.05 -22.35
C LYS A 107 0.86 1.26 -23.44
N TYR A 108 -0.31 0.71 -23.16
CA TYR A 108 -1.11 -0.04 -24.14
C TYR A 108 -1.70 0.87 -25.21
N SER A 109 -2.03 2.12 -24.88
CA SER A 109 -2.52 3.11 -25.84
C SER A 109 -1.46 3.55 -26.85
N GLN A 110 -0.17 3.54 -26.48
CA GLN A 110 0.92 3.96 -27.38
C GLN A 110 1.47 2.82 -28.27
N LEU A 111 1.27 1.56 -27.87
CA LEU A 111 1.80 0.38 -28.58
C LEU A 111 0.86 -0.18 -29.67
N ASP A 112 -0.24 0.52 -30.00
CA ASP A 112 -1.30 0.07 -30.93
C ASP A 112 -1.92 -1.31 -30.58
N MET A 113 -1.65 -1.82 -29.37
CA MET A 113 -2.23 -3.04 -28.79
C MET A 113 -3.54 -2.72 -28.05
N ALA A 114 -4.41 -1.92 -28.68
CA ALA A 114 -5.66 -1.44 -28.07
C ALA A 114 -6.68 -2.55 -27.76
N GLY A 115 -6.44 -3.79 -28.24
CA GLY A 115 -7.31 -4.94 -28.00
C GLY A 115 -7.26 -5.53 -26.57
N ASN A 116 -6.25 -5.21 -25.74
CA ASN A 116 -6.08 -5.81 -24.40
C ASN A 116 -6.32 -4.84 -23.23
N LEU A 117 -7.12 -3.78 -23.43
CA LEU A 117 -7.44 -2.78 -22.40
C LEU A 117 -8.22 -3.33 -21.19
N TYR A 118 -8.64 -4.59 -21.21
CA TYR A 118 -9.37 -5.23 -20.11
C TYR A 118 -8.58 -5.23 -18.79
N TYR A 119 -7.25 -5.33 -18.84
CA TYR A 119 -6.40 -5.33 -17.63
C TYR A 119 -6.47 -4.01 -16.86
N PRO A 120 -6.14 -2.85 -17.46
CA PRO A 120 -6.24 -1.59 -16.74
C PRO A 120 -7.65 -1.27 -16.25
N VAL A 121 -8.67 -1.60 -17.05
CA VAL A 121 -10.08 -1.41 -16.65
C VAL A 121 -10.42 -2.28 -15.44
N ALA A 122 -10.00 -3.55 -15.41
CA ALA A 122 -10.20 -4.44 -14.28
C ALA A 122 -9.51 -3.92 -13.00
N ILE A 123 -8.30 -3.37 -13.11
CA ILE A 123 -7.57 -2.80 -11.98
C ILE A 123 -8.32 -1.59 -11.41
N VAL A 124 -8.77 -0.65 -12.26
CA VAL A 124 -9.52 0.53 -11.80
C VAL A 124 -10.87 0.13 -11.18
N ILE A 125 -11.58 -0.83 -11.77
CA ILE A 125 -12.83 -1.35 -11.19
C ILE A 125 -12.56 -2.02 -9.84
N SER A 126 -11.51 -2.83 -9.72
CA SER A 126 -11.15 -3.48 -8.45
C SER A 126 -10.81 -2.46 -7.35
N ALA A 127 -10.10 -1.38 -7.70
CA ALA A 127 -9.80 -0.29 -6.78
C ALA A 127 -11.10 0.43 -6.34
N GLY A 128 -12.04 0.66 -7.26
CA GLY A 128 -13.36 1.22 -6.96
C GLY A 128 -14.16 0.33 -6.00
N ILE A 129 -14.19 -0.98 -6.25
CA ILE A 129 -14.87 -1.96 -5.37
C ILE A 129 -14.22 -1.98 -3.98
N LEU A 130 -12.90 -1.92 -3.88
CA LEU A 130 -12.16 -1.82 -2.62
C LEU A 130 -12.56 -0.57 -1.83
N LEU A 131 -12.63 0.59 -2.48
CA LEU A 131 -13.06 1.83 -1.83
C LEU A 131 -14.52 1.78 -1.37
N ILE A 132 -15.41 1.18 -2.18
CA ILE A 132 -16.82 0.99 -1.81
C ILE A 132 -16.93 0.05 -0.60
N SER A 133 -16.20 -1.07 -0.61
CA SER A 133 -16.16 -2.03 0.50
C SER A 133 -15.64 -1.38 1.78
N LEU A 134 -14.58 -0.58 1.68
CA LEU A 134 -14.06 0.20 2.79
C LEU A 134 -15.08 1.23 3.30
N GLY A 135 -15.76 1.95 2.39
CA GLY A 135 -16.80 2.92 2.75
C GLY A 135 -17.97 2.28 3.49
N ILE A 136 -18.39 1.09 3.05
CA ILE A 136 -19.42 0.28 3.73
C ILE A 136 -18.91 -0.16 5.10
N PHE A 137 -17.69 -0.70 5.19
CA PHE A 137 -17.08 -1.10 6.46
C PHE A 137 -17.07 0.05 7.47
N LEU A 138 -16.65 1.25 7.04
CA LEU A 138 -16.64 2.44 7.91
C LEU A 138 -18.03 2.93 8.31
N LYS A 139 -19.04 2.77 7.44
CA LYS A 139 -20.42 3.14 7.73
C LYS A 139 -21.05 2.24 8.79
N TYR A 140 -20.81 0.92 8.70
CA TYR A 140 -21.43 -0.07 9.59
C TYR A 140 -20.63 -0.36 10.85
N ALA A 141 -19.36 0.02 10.91
CA ALA A 141 -18.59 -0.13 12.13
C ALA A 141 -19.21 0.78 13.24
N PRO A 142 -19.57 0.24 14.41
CA PRO A 142 -20.35 0.93 15.45
C PRO A 142 -19.71 2.24 15.91
N ARG A 143 -20.27 3.41 15.58
CA ARG A 143 -19.74 4.72 16.02
C ARG A 143 -19.89 4.83 17.53
N GLU A 144 -18.80 4.67 18.27
CA GLU A 144 -18.78 5.09 19.67
C GLU A 144 -18.75 6.62 19.67
N GLY A 145 -19.76 7.22 20.31
CA GLY A 145 -19.98 8.66 20.43
C GLY A 145 -19.05 9.32 21.43
#